data_AF-A7H4I7-F1
#
_entry.id   AF-A7H4I7-F1
#
_cell.length_a   1.000
_cell.length_b   1.000
_cell.length_c   1.000
_cell.angle_alpha   90.00
_cell.angle_beta   90.00
_cell.angle_gamma   90.00
#
_symmetry.space_group_name_H-M   'P 1'
#
loop_
_entity.id
_entity.type
_entity.pdbx_description
1 polymer ?
#
loop_
_entity_poly.entity_id
_entity_poly.type
_entity_poly.pdbx_seq_one_letter_code
_entity_poly.pdbx_strand_id
1 'polypeptide(L)'
;MRFCFYALKNYYKPYNILKKIYEILKKHFPLSHFVFGSDWPHTNFEANVNFSSVLTAFNEIVVSKKEQEQILGDNACALFGF
;
A
#
# COMPACT_ATOMS: atom_id res chain seq x y z
N MET A 1 -3.35 12.71 9.71
CA MET A 1 -2.23 11.87 9.23
C MET A 1 -2.81 10.86 8.26
N ARG A 2 -2.43 10.91 6.98
CA ARG A 2 -2.91 10.01 5.91
C ARG A 2 -1.71 9.17 5.46
N PHE A 3 -1.90 7.86 5.31
CA PHE A 3 -0.80 6.91 5.07
C PHE A 3 -0.78 6.49 3.61
N CYS A 4 0.28 6.86 2.89
CA CYS A 4 0.63 6.16 1.66
C CYS A 4 1.24 4.81 2.02
N PHE A 5 0.62 3.74 1.55
CA PHE A 5 1.27 2.43 1.51
C PHE A 5 2.36 2.48 0.45
N TYR A 6 3.56 2.88 0.87
CA TYR A 6 4.76 2.54 0.13
C TYR A 6 4.95 1.04 0.30
N ALA A 7 4.81 0.27 -0.78
CA ALA A 7 5.34 -1.08 -0.80
C ALA A 7 6.87 -0.96 -0.72
N LEU A 8 7.37 -0.79 0.50
CA LEU A 8 8.77 -0.83 0.83
C LEU A 8 9.23 -2.27 0.64
N LYS A 9 9.45 -2.69 -0.60
CA LYS A 9 10.29 -3.84 -0.90
C LYS A 9 11.76 -3.42 -0.82
N ASN A 10 12.11 -2.75 0.28
CA ASN A 10 13.48 -2.68 0.72
C ASN A 10 13.83 -4.06 1.28
N TYR A 11 14.88 -4.65 0.73
CA TYR A 11 15.57 -5.82 1.25
C TYR A 11 15.52 -5.84 2.79
N TYR A 12 15.14 -6.98 3.38
CA TYR A 12 15.13 -7.32 4.82
C TYR A 12 13.86 -7.21 5.67
N LYS A 13 12.75 -6.58 5.24
CA LYS A 13 11.51 -6.67 6.03
C LYS A 13 10.60 -7.79 5.51
N PRO A 14 10.48 -8.93 6.21
CA PRO A 14 9.60 -10.01 5.78
C PRO A 14 8.18 -9.49 5.63
N TYR A 15 7.45 -10.00 4.63
CA TYR A 15 6.02 -9.75 4.37
C TYR A 15 5.18 -9.64 5.67
N ASN A 16 5.52 -10.47 6.67
CA ASN A 16 4.92 -10.47 8.01
C ASN A 16 5.00 -9.12 8.75
N ILE A 17 6.03 -8.30 8.52
CA ILE A 17 6.17 -6.97 9.14
C ILE A 17 5.26 -5.96 8.43
N LEU A 18 5.20 -5.95 7.10
CA LEU A 18 4.33 -5.03 6.37
C LEU A 18 2.86 -5.29 6.70
N LYS A 19 2.47 -6.57 6.78
CA LYS A 19 1.14 -6.97 7.23
C LYS A 19 0.87 -6.52 8.67
N LYS A 20 1.82 -6.70 9.59
CA LYS A 20 1.68 -6.20 10.97
C LYS A 20 1.53 -4.69 11.04
N ILE A 21 2.29 -3.94 10.25
CA ILE A 21 2.18 -2.49 10.17
C ILE A 21 0.78 -2.10 9.67
N TYR A 22 0.28 -2.74 8.62
CA TYR A 22 -1.09 -2.52 8.14
C TYR A 22 -2.13 -2.72 9.24
N GLU A 23 -2.09 -3.87 9.93
CA GLU A 23 -3.03 -4.17 11.00
C GLU A 23 -2.94 -3.19 12.18
N ILE A 24 -1.73 -2.72 12.53
CA ILE A 24 -1.56 -1.69 13.56
C ILE A 24 -2.17 -0.38 13.09
N LEU A 25 -1.87 0.05 11.86
CA LEU A 25 -2.39 1.30 11.33
C LEU A 25 -3.92 1.30 11.25
N LYS A 26 -4.53 0.21 10.79
CA LYS A 26 -6.00 0.06 10.73
C LYS A 26 -6.67 0.20 12.10
N LYS A 27 -5.99 -0.16 13.18
CA LYS A 27 -6.51 -0.01 14.55
C LYS A 27 -6.51 1.46 15.01
N HIS A 28 -5.64 2.29 14.45
CA HIS A 28 -5.47 3.68 14.88
C HIS A 28 -6.06 4.70 13.92
N PHE A 29 -6.30 4.34 12.66
CA PHE A 29 -6.78 5.24 11.64
C PHE A 29 -7.98 4.65 10.88
N PRO A 30 -8.98 5.47 10.52
CA PRO A 30 -10.05 5.04 9.63
C PRO A 30 -9.49 4.55 8.29
N LEU A 31 -10.12 3.53 7.70
CA LEU A 31 -9.72 3.00 6.41
C LEU A 31 -9.71 4.06 5.30
N SER A 32 -10.52 5.11 5.43
CA SER A 32 -10.56 6.26 4.50
C SER A 32 -9.27 7.11 4.47
N HIS A 33 -8.34 6.88 5.40
CA HIS A 33 -7.05 7.59 5.46
C HIS A 33 -5.93 6.87 4.71
N PHE A 34 -6.22 5.72 4.09
CA PHE A 34 -5.24 4.87 3.43
C PHE A 34 -5.35 5.03 1.92
N VAL A 35 -4.22 5.25 1.26
CA VAL A 35 -4.13 5.26 -0.20
C VAL A 35 -2.95 4.40 -0.63
N PHE A 36 -3.10 3.75 -1.79
CA PHE A 36 -2.00 3.01 -2.39
C PHE A 36 -1.13 3.92 -3.25
N GLY A 37 0.19 3.78 -3.10
CA GLY A 37 1.16 4.40 -3.99
C GLY A 37 2.14 3.34 -4.44
N SER A 38 2.30 3.18 -5.76
CA SER A 38 3.27 2.21 -6.28
C SER A 38 4.71 2.63 -6.01
N ASP A 39 4.97 3.95 -5.86
CA ASP A 39 6.31 4.52 -5.81
C ASP A 39 7.12 4.28 -7.11
N TRP A 40 6.43 4.11 -8.24
CA TRP A 40 7.10 4.00 -9.55
C TRP A 40 7.82 5.32 -9.90
N PRO A 41 9.04 5.29 -10.47
CA PRO A 41 9.76 4.15 -11.05
C PRO A 41 10.60 3.31 -10.08
N HIS A 42 10.41 3.45 -8.76
CA HIS A 42 11.15 2.75 -7.71
C HIS A 42 12.65 3.10 -7.75
N THR A 43 12.98 4.40 -7.73
CA THR A 43 14.34 4.90 -7.91
C THR A 43 15.35 4.22 -6.97
N ASN A 44 16.47 3.74 -7.52
CA ASN A 44 17.51 2.92 -6.87
C ASN A 44 17.14 1.44 -6.65
N PHE A 45 15.96 1.00 -7.08
CA PHE A 45 15.47 -0.38 -6.95
C PHE A 45 14.92 -0.95 -8.26
N GLU A 46 15.12 -0.26 -9.38
CA GLU A 46 14.54 -0.57 -10.70
C GLU A 46 14.88 -1.98 -11.17
N ALA A 47 16.07 -2.48 -10.83
CA ALA A 47 16.51 -3.83 -11.19
C ALA A 47 15.73 -4.95 -10.47
N ASN A 48 15.11 -4.66 -9.32
CA ASN A 48 14.53 -5.66 -8.42
C ASN A 48 13.03 -5.46 -8.18
N VAL A 49 12.50 -4.27 -8.44
CA VAL A 49 11.13 -3.88 -8.16
C VAL A 49 10.49 -3.35 -9.44
N ASN A 50 9.29 -3.83 -9.71
CA ASN A 50 8.47 -3.36 -10.81
C ASN A 50 7.04 -3.17 -10.28
N PHE A 51 6.21 -2.50 -11.08
CA PHE A 51 4.84 -2.19 -10.69
C PHE A 51 4.05 -3.45 -10.30
N SER A 52 4.19 -4.54 -11.07
CA SER A 52 3.47 -5.78 -10.81
C SER A 52 3.84 -6.39 -9.47
N SER A 53 5.12 -6.37 -9.08
CA SER A 53 5.55 -6.97 -7.81
C SER A 53 5.07 -6.17 -6.60
N VAL A 54 4.95 -4.85 -6.73
CA VAL A 54 4.36 -3.95 -5.72
C VAL A 54 2.86 -4.17 -5.59
N LEU A 55 2.14 -4.30 -6.71
CA LEU A 55 0.70 -4.59 -6.69
C LEU A 55 0.40 -5.98 -6.09
N THR A 56 1.19 -7.00 -6.42
CA THR A 56 1.06 -8.33 -5.80
C THR A 56 1.26 -8.26 -4.29
N ALA A 57 2.31 -7.57 -3.82
CA ALA A 57 2.55 -7.40 -2.39
C ALA A 57 1.39 -6.68 -1.67
N PHE A 58 0.81 -5.66 -2.31
CA PHE A 58 -0.38 -4.97 -1.79
C PHE A 58 -1.56 -5.95 -1.64
N ASN A 59 -1.86 -6.74 -2.67
CA ASN A 59 -2.96 -7.71 -2.64
C ASN A 59 -2.77 -8.80 -1.57
N GLU A 60 -1.53 -9.18 -1.27
CA GLU A 60 -1.24 -10.11 -0.19
C GLU A 60 -1.41 -9.47 1.20
N ILE A 61 -1.15 -8.17 1.35
CA ILE A 61 -1.30 -7.45 2.63
C ILE A 61 -2.77 -7.12 2.91
N VAL A 62 -3.46 -6.57 1.92
CA VAL A 62 -4.87 -6.15 1.99
C VAL A 62 -5.72 -7.22 1.34
N VAL A 63 -6.19 -8.20 2.10
CA VAL A 63 -6.86 -9.40 1.53
C VAL A 63 -8.33 -9.13 1.16
N SER A 64 -9.00 -8.21 1.86
CA SER A 64 -10.40 -7.90 1.59
C SER A 64 -10.54 -7.09 0.31
N LYS A 65 -11.28 -7.61 -0.68
CA LYS A 65 -11.54 -6.92 -1.95
C LYS A 65 -12.18 -5.54 -1.75
N LYS A 66 -13.11 -5.43 -0.81
CA LYS A 66 -13.74 -4.15 -0.47
C LYS A 66 -12.73 -3.14 0.07
N GLU A 67 -11.75 -3.59 0.86
CA GLU A 67 -10.67 -2.72 1.33
C GLU A 67 -9.72 -2.33 0.19
N GLN A 68 -9.43 -3.27 -0.72
CA GLN A 68 -8.61 -2.99 -1.91
C GLN A 68 -9.27 -1.92 -2.78
N GLU A 69 -10.55 -2.07 -3.12
CA GLU A 69 -11.34 -1.10 -3.90
C GLU A 69 -11.29 0.28 -3.26
N GLN A 70 -11.52 0.35 -1.95
CA GLN A 70 -11.52 1.60 -1.22
C GLN A 70 -10.14 2.28 -1.21
N ILE A 71 -9.06 1.52 -1.00
CA ILE A 71 -7.67 2.06 -0.93
C ILE A 71 -7.13 2.43 -2.32
N LEU A 72 -7.48 1.67 -3.37
CA LEU A 72 -7.03 1.88 -4.74
C LEU A 72 -7.81 2.98 -5.47
N GLY A 73 -9.08 3.17 -5.13
CA GLY A 73 -10.00 4.08 -5.83
C GLY A 73 -10.59 5.13 -4.90
N ASP A 74 -11.62 4.75 -4.14
CA ASP A 74 -12.51 5.70 -3.43
C ASP A 74 -11.75 6.72 -2.60
N ASN A 75 -10.77 6.26 -1.82
CA ASN A 75 -9.97 7.13 -0.96
C ASN A 75 -9.10 8.09 -1.76
N ALA A 76 -8.55 7.64 -2.89
CA ALA A 76 -7.74 8.49 -3.77
C ALA A 76 -8.62 9.53 -4.46
N CYS A 77 -9.80 9.16 -4.96
CA CYS A 77 -10.76 10.10 -5.56
C CYS A 77 -11.17 11.17 -4.55
N ALA A 78 -11.53 10.77 -3.32
CA ALA A 78 -11.90 11.71 -2.26
C ALA A 78 -10.73 12.61 -1.82
N LEU A 79 -9.49 12.12 -1.89
CA LEU A 79 -8.29 12.86 -1.48
C LEU A 79 -7.81 13.85 -2.53
N PHE A 80 -7.76 13.44 -3.80
CA PHE A 80 -7.12 14.18 -4.88
C PHE A 80 -8.12 14.89 -5.80
N GLY A 81 -9.42 14.61 -5.67
CA GLY A 81 -10.47 15.23 -6.49
C GLY A 81 -10.44 14.79 -7.95
N PHE A 82 -10.10 13.52 -8.19
CA PHE A 82 -10.20 12.89 -9.51
C PHE A 82 -11.63 12.80 -10.02
#